data_AF-A0A6A8DFP1-F1
#
_entry.id   AF-A0A6A8DFP1-F1
#
_cell.length_a   1.000
_cell.length_b   1.000
_cell.length_c   1.000
_cell.angle_alpha   90.00
_cell.angle_beta   90.00
_cell.angle_gamma   90.00
#
_symmetry.space_group_name_H-M   'P 1'
#
loop_
_entity.id
_entity.type
_entity.pdbx_description
1 polymer ?
#
loop_
_entity_poly.entity_id
_entity_poly.type
_entity_poly.pdbx_seq_one_letter_code
_entity_poly.pdbx_strand_id
1 'polypeptide(L)'
;MSNPSNEKEELLLQAVKTQHSILQLLDSTLLDIFQSENRLPKDQQNSEVLNLAYLVRNIVAKKPKLKDLYRELEEDYGVEFKGR
;
A
#
# COMPACT_ATOMS: atom_id res chain seq x y z
N MET A 1 13.11 -8.54 32.30
CA MET A 1 11.67 -8.84 32.28
C MET A 1 11.04 -7.95 31.23
N SER A 2 10.51 -8.52 30.15
CA SER A 2 9.83 -7.79 29.08
C SER A 2 8.55 -7.18 29.64
N ASN A 3 8.34 -5.89 29.40
CA ASN A 3 7.14 -5.19 29.85
C ASN A 3 5.99 -5.54 28.88
N PRO A 4 4.84 -6.10 29.33
CA PRO A 4 3.76 -6.54 28.42
C PRO A 4 3.24 -5.45 27.48
N SER A 5 3.38 -4.17 27.85
CA SER A 5 3.06 -3.02 26.99
C SER A 5 3.94 -2.97 25.75
N ASN A 6 5.23 -3.26 25.88
CA ASN A 6 6.18 -3.21 24.78
C ASN A 6 5.89 -4.32 23.76
N GLU A 7 5.54 -5.52 24.22
CA GLU A 7 5.19 -6.63 23.33
C GLU A 7 3.91 -6.34 22.52
N LYS A 8 2.90 -5.73 23.16
CA LYS A 8 1.68 -5.28 22.45
C LYS A 8 2.00 -4.21 21.40
N GLU A 9 2.82 -3.22 21.75
CA GLU A 9 3.23 -2.14 20.83
C GLU A 9 4.03 -2.70 19.64
N GLU A 10 4.94 -3.64 19.88
CA GLU A 10 5.70 -4.34 18.84
C GLU A 10 4.79 -5.10 17.88
N LEU A 11 3.79 -5.84 18.41
CA LEU A 11 2.82 -6.55 17.58
C LEU A 11 1.96 -5.60 16.73
N LEU A 12 1.52 -4.48 17.31
CA LEU A 12 0.79 -3.45 16.57
C LEU A 12 1.65 -2.83 15.47
N LEU A 13 2.92 -2.54 15.77
CA LEU A 13 3.86 -2.01 14.79
C LEU A 13 4.10 -3.00 13.64
N GLN A 14 4.28 -4.28 13.94
CA GLN A 14 4.42 -5.33 12.93
C GLN A 14 3.17 -5.44 12.05
N ALA A 15 1.97 -5.36 12.64
CA ALA A 15 0.72 -5.36 11.88
C ALA A 15 0.64 -4.17 10.92
N VAL A 16 0.99 -2.96 11.38
CA VAL A 16 1.01 -1.75 10.56
C VAL A 16 2.03 -1.86 9.42
N LYS A 17 3.24 -2.35 9.69
CA LYS A 17 4.26 -2.61 8.65
C LYS A 17 3.78 -3.62 7.61
N THR A 18 3.12 -4.69 8.06
CA THR A 18 2.57 -5.71 7.16
C THR A 18 1.47 -5.14 6.27
N GLN A 19 0.55 -4.35 6.84
CA GLN A 19 -0.49 -3.65 6.08
C GLN A 19 0.11 -2.70 5.04
N HIS A 20 1.15 -1.97 5.40
CA HIS A 20 1.87 -1.10 4.47
C HIS A 20 2.43 -1.90 3.28
N SER A 21 3.16 -2.99 3.53
CA SER A 21 3.71 -3.84 2.46
C SER A 21 2.63 -4.43 1.55
N ILE A 22 1.49 -4.86 2.11
CA ILE A 22 0.36 -5.37 1.32
C ILE A 22 -0.20 -4.27 0.40
N LEU A 23 -0.38 -3.05 0.92
CA LEU A 23 -0.89 -1.93 0.12
C LEU A 23 0.07 -1.56 -1.02
N GLN A 24 1.38 -1.59 -0.76
CA GLN A 24 2.38 -1.34 -1.80
C GLN A 24 2.37 -2.41 -2.88
N LEU A 25 2.33 -3.69 -2.49
CA LEU A 25 2.24 -4.81 -3.44
C LEU A 25 0.95 -4.72 -4.28
N LEU A 26 -0.15 -4.32 -3.66
CA LEU A 26 -1.41 -4.14 -4.36
C LEU A 26 -1.33 -3.01 -5.39
N ASP A 27 -0.77 -1.85 -5.02
CA ASP A 27 -0.62 -0.73 -5.97
C ASP A 27 0.31 -1.09 -7.14
N SER A 28 1.43 -1.77 -6.88
CA SER A 28 2.35 -2.20 -7.95
C SER A 28 1.69 -3.22 -8.87
N THR A 29 1.01 -4.22 -8.31
CA THR A 29 0.31 -5.25 -9.11
C THR A 29 -0.78 -4.64 -9.98
N LEU A 30 -1.54 -3.68 -9.45
CA LEU A 30 -2.59 -3.00 -10.23
C LEU A 30 -2.00 -2.06 -11.29
N LEU A 31 -0.84 -1.45 -11.03
CA LEU A 31 -0.13 -0.67 -12.04
C LEU A 31 0.29 -1.57 -13.19
N ASP A 32 0.86 -2.73 -12.90
CA ASP A 32 1.31 -3.69 -13.90
C ASP A 32 0.13 -4.19 -14.75
N ILE A 33 -0.99 -4.55 -14.11
CA ILE A 33 -2.23 -4.95 -14.80
C ILE A 33 -2.75 -3.81 -15.69
N PHE A 34 -2.82 -2.59 -15.17
CA PHE A 34 -3.27 -1.43 -15.94
C PHE A 34 -2.36 -1.19 -17.16
N GLN A 35 -1.04 -1.32 -17.00
CA GLN A 35 -0.09 -1.15 -18.09
C GLN A 35 -0.16 -2.29 -19.10
N SER A 36 -0.28 -3.55 -18.66
CA SER A 36 -0.39 -4.69 -19.56
C SER A 36 -1.65 -4.59 -20.41
N GLU A 37 -2.76 -4.21 -19.80
CA GLU A 37 -4.05 -4.08 -20.47
C GLU A 37 -4.04 -2.92 -21.47
N ASN A 38 -3.50 -1.75 -21.10
CA ASN A 38 -3.39 -0.61 -22.00
C ASN A 38 -2.47 -0.83 -23.20
N ARG A 39 -1.58 -1.83 -23.16
CA ARG A 39 -0.71 -2.20 -24.29
C ARG A 39 -1.44 -3.04 -25.34
N LEU A 40 -2.60 -3.60 -25.01
CA LEU A 40 -3.43 -4.34 -25.97
C LEU A 40 -4.11 -3.38 -26.96
N PRO A 41 -4.43 -3.84 -28.19
CA PRO A 41 -5.33 -3.13 -29.11
C PRO A 41 -6.66 -2.78 -28.42
N LYS A 42 -7.24 -1.62 -28.72
CA LYS A 42 -8.42 -1.09 -28.00
C LYS A 42 -9.63 -2.03 -27.99
N ASP A 43 -9.81 -2.80 -29.06
CA ASP A 43 -10.86 -3.81 -29.21
C ASP A 43 -10.64 -5.06 -28.35
N GLN A 44 -9.42 -5.26 -27.84
CA GLN A 44 -9.03 -6.38 -26.98
C GLN A 44 -8.87 -5.95 -25.51
N GLN A 45 -8.98 -4.65 -25.21
CA GLN A 45 -8.87 -4.14 -23.85
C GLN A 45 -10.11 -4.47 -23.02
N ASN A 46 -9.88 -5.02 -21.83
CA ASN A 46 -10.87 -5.21 -20.82
C ASN A 46 -11.07 -3.91 -20.02
N SER A 47 -12.09 -3.15 -20.42
CA SER A 47 -12.44 -1.87 -19.77
C SER A 47 -12.81 -2.02 -18.29
N GLU A 48 -13.35 -3.17 -17.87
CA GLU A 48 -13.68 -3.42 -16.45
C GLU A 48 -12.41 -3.53 -15.62
N VAL A 49 -11.41 -4.25 -16.12
CA VAL A 49 -10.09 -4.41 -15.47
C VAL A 49 -9.37 -3.07 -15.39
N LEU A 50 -9.37 -2.28 -16.47
CA LEU A 50 -8.77 -0.94 -16.47
C LEU A 50 -9.43 -0.01 -15.45
N ASN A 51 -10.75 0.00 -15.40
CA ASN A 51 -11.51 0.82 -14.46
C ASN A 51 -11.29 0.38 -13.01
N LEU A 52 -11.29 -0.93 -12.75
CA LEU A 52 -11.03 -1.47 -11.42
C LEU A 52 -9.61 -1.12 -10.95
N ALA A 53 -8.61 -1.34 -11.80
CA ALA A 53 -7.22 -1.00 -11.48
C ALA A 53 -7.07 0.50 -11.18
N TYR A 54 -7.67 1.36 -11.99
CA TYR A 54 -7.64 2.81 -11.75
C TYR A 54 -8.34 3.21 -10.44
N LEU A 55 -9.51 2.65 -10.14
CA LEU A 55 -10.26 2.95 -8.92
C LEU A 55 -9.51 2.49 -7.66
N VAL A 56 -9.00 1.26 -7.65
CA VAL A 56 -8.31 0.73 -6.47
C VAL A 56 -6.99 1.45 -6.24
N ARG A 57 -6.21 1.75 -7.29
CA ARG A 57 -5.00 2.57 -7.15
C ARG A 57 -5.30 3.97 -6.63
N ASN A 58 -6.41 4.58 -7.05
CA ASN A 58 -6.87 5.83 -6.46
C ASN A 58 -7.21 5.69 -4.98
N ILE A 59 -7.87 4.61 -4.55
CA ILE A 59 -8.18 4.37 -3.14
C ILE A 59 -6.91 4.21 -2.31
N VAL A 60 -5.91 3.48 -2.82
CA VAL A 60 -4.62 3.28 -2.15
C VAL A 60 -3.84 4.61 -2.11
N ALA A 61 -3.75 5.32 -3.23
CA ALA A 61 -3.01 6.58 -3.34
C ALA A 61 -3.64 7.75 -2.58
N LYS A 62 -4.99 7.80 -2.49
CA LYS A 62 -5.79 8.85 -1.84
C LYS A 62 -6.08 8.59 -0.37
N LYS A 63 -5.24 7.85 0.35
CA LYS A 63 -5.25 7.85 1.81
C LYS A 63 -4.16 8.81 2.34
N PRO A 64 -4.31 10.14 2.17
CA PRO A 64 -3.29 11.10 2.63
C PRO A 64 -3.04 10.96 4.12
N LYS A 65 -4.10 10.77 4.92
CA LYS A 65 -3.99 10.52 6.37
C LYS A 65 -3.12 9.31 6.72
N LEU A 66 -3.13 8.27 5.89
CA LEU A 66 -2.31 7.07 6.13
C LEU A 66 -0.85 7.33 5.75
N LYS A 67 -0.60 8.09 4.67
CA LYS A 67 0.74 8.53 4.29
C LYS A 67 1.35 9.48 5.33
N ASP A 68 0.55 10.41 5.85
CA ASP A 68 0.96 11.32 6.91
C ASP A 68 1.31 10.55 8.19
N LEU A 69 0.49 9.55 8.56
CA LEU A 69 0.77 8.69 9.71
C LEU A 69 2.06 7.87 9.51
N TYR A 70 2.29 7.29 8.32
CA TYR A 70 3.54 6.58 8.05
C TYR A 70 4.75 7.51 8.10
N ARG A 71 4.62 8.73 7.57
CA ARG A 71 5.67 9.75 7.66
C ARG A 71 5.95 10.13 9.12
N GLU A 72 4.93 10.37 9.93
CA GLU A 72 5.08 10.68 11.36
C GLU A 72 5.79 9.52 12.10
N LEU A 73 5.39 8.28 11.83
CA LEU A 73 6.05 7.09 12.39
C LEU A 73 7.53 7.00 11.97
N GLU A 74 7.87 7.38 10.74
CA GLU A 74 9.26 7.41 10.25
C GLU A 74 10.08 8.55 10.88
N GLU A 75 9.55 9.77 10.86
CA GLU A 75 10.25 10.99 11.26
C GLU A 75 10.38 11.12 12.78
N ASP A 76 9.29 10.87 13.52
CA ASP A 76 9.24 11.13 14.97
C ASP A 76 9.57 9.89 15.80
N TYR A 77 9.36 8.69 15.24
CA TYR A 77 9.51 7.41 15.97
C TYR A 77 10.55 6.47 15.35
N GLY A 78 11.24 6.86 14.27
CA GLY A 78 12.31 6.07 13.65
C GLY A 78 11.86 4.74 13.06
N VAL A 79 10.57 4.60 12.73
CA VAL A 79 10.01 3.35 12.20
C VAL A 79 10.38 3.21 10.74
N GLU A 80 11.14 2.17 10.39
CA GLU A 80 11.43 1.87 8.99
C GLU A 80 10.32 1.03 8.32
N PHE A 81 9.69 1.55 7.27
CA PHE A 81 8.85 0.79 6.34
C PHE A 81 9.68 0.37 5.11
N LYS A 82 9.67 -0.92 4.77
CA LYS A 82 10.37 -1.44 3.58
C LYS A 82 9.50 -1.26 2.33
N GLY A 83 10.06 -0.71 1.25
CA GLY A 83 9.45 -0.68 -0.08
C GLY A 83 9.39 0.69 -0.77
N ARG A 84 10.28 1.63 -0.45
CA ARG A 84 10.44 2.88 -1.22
C ARG A 84 11.27 2.66 -2.48
#